data_AF-A0A3A0D460-F1
#
_entry.id   AF-A0A3A0D460-F1
#
_cell.length_a   1.000
_cell.length_b   1.000
_cell.length_c   1.000
_cell.angle_alpha   90.00
_cell.angle_beta   90.00
_cell.angle_gamma   90.00
#
_symmetry.space_group_name_H-M   'P 1'
#
loop_
_entity.id
_entity.type
_entity.pdbx_description
1 polymer ?
#
loop_
_entity_poly.entity_id
_entity_poly.type
_entity_poly.pdbx_seq_one_letter_code
_entity_poly.pdbx_strand_id
1 'polypeptide(L)'
;MLPALCLFEDQNCNHLHPLSLTRPVFDLRCGMTSLLEKIIRHYSDFTLHLFVRDYLAGLTKENHPHARVNQIPANSCLLINGRFLFENDLPRLEGGEMAWCNRGKIVAARLSAARLAGLAIEGGGIIMPENFAGIHSST
;
A
#
# COMPACT_ATOMS: atom_id res chain seq x y z
N MET A 1 0.16 16.64 -7.60
CA MET A 1 1.34 15.75 -7.71
C MET A 1 1.39 14.88 -6.47
N LEU A 2 1.71 13.60 -6.59
CA LEU A 2 1.77 12.65 -5.47
C LEU A 2 3.24 12.45 -5.04
N PRO A 3 3.70 12.97 -3.89
CA PRO A 3 5.12 12.87 -3.54
C PRO A 3 5.57 11.43 -3.24
N ALA A 4 4.70 10.59 -2.67
CA ALA A 4 4.98 9.18 -2.42
C ALA A 4 3.76 8.29 -2.64
N LEU A 5 3.98 7.11 -3.22
CA LEU A 5 3.01 6.03 -3.33
C LEU A 5 3.50 4.85 -2.49
N CYS A 6 2.65 4.35 -1.59
CA CYS A 6 2.97 3.21 -0.74
C CYS A 6 2.00 2.07 -1.03
N LEU A 7 2.52 0.91 -1.41
CA LEU A 7 1.73 -0.32 -1.37
C LEU A 7 2.09 -1.08 -0.10
N PHE A 8 1.07 -1.56 0.61
CA PHE A 8 1.26 -2.20 1.90
C PHE A 8 0.50 -3.52 2.05
N GLU A 9 1.03 -4.39 2.90
CA GLU A 9 0.33 -5.57 3.40
C GLU A 9 -0.36 -5.27 4.74
N ASP A 10 -1.55 -5.84 4.93
CA ASP A 10 -2.22 -5.94 6.23
C ASP A 10 -2.28 -7.42 6.67
N GLN A 11 -2.79 -7.70 7.87
CA GLN A 11 -2.89 -9.07 8.39
C GLN A 11 -3.66 -10.03 7.46
N ASN A 12 -4.56 -9.50 6.63
CA ASN A 12 -5.32 -10.27 5.64
C ASN A 12 -4.48 -10.77 4.45
N CYS A 13 -3.20 -10.42 4.35
CA CYS A 13 -2.28 -11.00 3.36
C CYS A 13 -2.17 -12.53 3.47
N ASN A 14 -2.39 -13.09 4.66
CA ASN A 14 -2.37 -14.54 4.92
C ASN A 14 -3.57 -15.27 4.29
N HIS A 15 -4.68 -14.59 4.01
CA HIS A 15 -5.81 -15.18 3.30
C HIS A 15 -5.50 -15.52 1.84
N LEU A 16 -4.37 -15.05 1.32
CA LEU A 16 -3.87 -15.35 -0.02
C LEU A 16 -2.78 -16.42 -0.01
N HIS A 17 -2.53 -17.09 1.13
CA HIS A 17 -1.70 -18.28 1.13
C HIS A 17 -2.34 -19.39 0.28
N PRO A 18 -1.53 -20.19 -0.44
CA PRO A 18 -0.06 -20.19 -0.45
C PRO A 18 0.57 -19.14 -1.39
N LEU A 19 -0.23 -18.42 -2.18
CA LEU A 19 0.25 -17.54 -3.24
C LEU A 19 1.12 -16.38 -2.72
N SER A 20 0.78 -15.83 -1.55
CA SER A 20 1.55 -14.77 -0.91
C SER A 20 2.65 -15.28 0.03
N LEU A 21 2.96 -16.58 0.09
CA LEU A 21 4.03 -17.06 0.98
C LEU A 21 5.41 -16.59 0.54
N THR A 22 5.71 -16.63 -0.76
CA THR A 22 7.05 -16.36 -1.32
C THR A 22 7.16 -15.00 -2.00
N ARG A 23 6.11 -14.19 -1.95
CA ARG A 23 6.07 -12.86 -2.55
C ARG A 23 5.00 -11.99 -1.87
N PRO A 24 5.14 -10.66 -1.94
CA PRO A 24 4.10 -9.75 -1.48
C PRO A 24 2.80 -9.92 -2.26
N VAL A 25 1.67 -9.62 -1.63
CA VAL A 25 0.35 -9.70 -2.28
C VAL A 25 0.22 -8.82 -3.53
N PHE A 26 0.89 -7.67 -3.58
CA PHE A 26 0.84 -6.79 -4.74
C PHE A 26 1.65 -7.31 -5.95
N ASP A 27 2.53 -8.30 -5.74
CA ASP A 27 3.25 -8.99 -6.83
C ASP A 27 2.44 -10.15 -7.42
N LEU A 28 1.25 -10.43 -6.89
CA LEU A 28 0.34 -11.40 -7.48
C LEU A 28 -0.18 -10.90 -8.82
N ARG A 29 -0.23 -11.81 -9.80
CA ARG A 29 -0.75 -11.55 -11.14
C ARG A 29 -2.29 -11.60 -11.15
N CYS A 30 -2.90 -10.60 -11.78
CA CYS A 30 -4.33 -10.54 -12.04
C CYS A 30 -4.55 -10.32 -13.54
N GLY A 31 -4.53 -11.41 -14.32
CA GLY A 31 -4.46 -11.37 -15.78
C GLY A 31 -3.01 -11.32 -16.25
N MET A 32 -2.69 -10.40 -17.17
CA MET A 32 -1.36 -10.30 -17.77
C MET A 32 -0.31 -9.61 -16.88
N THR A 33 -0.74 -8.82 -15.90
CA THR A 33 0.12 -7.96 -15.08
C THR A 33 -0.08 -8.22 -13.59
N SER A 34 0.88 -7.80 -12.75
CA SER A 34 0.73 -7.78 -11.29
C SER A 34 -0.23 -6.68 -10.83
N LEU A 35 -0.70 -6.78 -9.59
CA LEU A 35 -1.47 -5.71 -8.95
C LEU A 35 -0.66 -4.42 -8.82
N LEU A 36 0.63 -4.51 -8.44
CA LEU A 36 1.55 -3.38 -8.41
C LEU A 36 1.63 -2.70 -9.78
N GLU A 37 1.86 -3.46 -10.85
CA GLU A 37 1.94 -2.94 -12.21
C GLU A 37 0.66 -2.21 -12.65
N LYS A 38 -0.51 -2.70 -12.23
CA LYS A 38 -1.78 -1.99 -12.50
C LYS A 38 -1.81 -0.65 -11.78
N ILE A 39 -1.49 -0.65 -10.49
CA ILE A 39 -1.56 0.54 -9.63
C ILE A 39 -0.59 1.63 -10.13
N ILE A 40 0.67 1.29 -10.39
CA ILE A 40 1.67 2.29 -10.78
C ILE A 40 1.41 2.91 -12.15
N ARG A 41 0.63 2.26 -13.03
CA ARG A 41 0.25 2.84 -14.33
C ARG A 41 -0.74 4.01 -14.21
N HIS A 42 -1.44 4.10 -13.08
CA HIS A 42 -2.46 5.14 -12.87
C HIS A 42 -1.92 6.38 -12.15
N TYR A 43 -0.73 6.30 -11.59
CA TYR A 43 -0.08 7.40 -10.90
C TYR A 43 1.24 7.74 -11.61
N SER A 44 1.72 8.97 -11.51
CA SER A 44 3.02 9.39 -12.04
C SER A 44 3.77 10.22 -11.00
N ASP A 45 5.08 10.33 -11.19
CA ASP A 45 5.96 11.26 -10.45
C ASP A 45 5.95 11.08 -8.92
N PHE A 46 6.14 9.84 -8.45
CA PHE A 46 6.16 9.49 -7.03
C PHE A 46 7.42 8.70 -6.64
N THR A 47 7.78 8.75 -5.37
CA THR A 47 8.68 7.74 -4.78
C THR A 47 7.87 6.52 -4.36
N LEU A 48 8.27 5.33 -4.81
CA LEU A 48 7.59 4.08 -4.47
C LEU A 48 8.08 3.54 -3.13
N HIS A 49 7.14 3.26 -2.23
CA HIS A 49 7.36 2.57 -0.96
C HIS A 49 6.60 1.25 -0.95
N LEU A 50 7.24 0.19 -0.45
CA LEU A 50 6.64 -1.14 -0.39
C LEU A 50 6.75 -1.67 1.04
N PHE A 51 5.61 -1.90 1.68
CA PHE A 51 5.51 -2.43 3.04
C PHE A 51 5.09 -3.88 3.00
N VAL A 52 5.97 -4.76 3.47
CA VAL A 52 5.88 -6.22 3.35
C VAL A 52 6.33 -6.89 4.63
N ARG A 53 5.91 -8.13 4.84
CA ARG A 53 6.41 -8.98 5.93
C ARG A 53 7.94 -9.03 5.96
N ASP A 54 8.53 -9.01 7.14
CA ASP A 54 9.99 -8.95 7.34
C ASP A 54 10.80 -9.94 6.50
N TYR A 55 10.37 -11.20 6.48
CA TYR A 55 11.09 -12.24 5.76
C TYR A 55 11.04 -12.07 4.23
N LEU A 56 10.13 -11.24 3.70
CA LEU A 56 10.06 -10.88 2.28
C LEU A 56 10.82 -9.57 1.96
N ALA A 57 11.25 -8.80 2.95
CA ALA A 57 11.83 -7.48 2.72
C ALA A 57 13.08 -7.54 1.85
N GLY A 58 13.97 -8.52 2.09
CA GLY A 58 15.17 -8.73 1.28
C GLY A 58 14.85 -9.05 -0.17
N LEU A 59 13.98 -10.04 -0.40
CA LEU A 59 13.56 -10.45 -1.75
C LEU A 59 12.80 -9.33 -2.49
N THR A 60 11.96 -8.59 -1.77
CA THR A 60 11.22 -7.45 -2.34
C THR A 60 12.18 -6.35 -2.79
N LYS A 61 13.25 -6.08 -2.03
CA LYS A 61 14.26 -5.09 -2.39
C LYS A 61 15.06 -5.51 -3.64
N GLU A 62 15.35 -6.81 -3.78
CA GLU A 62 16.01 -7.35 -4.96
C GLU A 62 15.13 -7.24 -6.21
N ASN A 63 13.84 -7.60 -6.09
CA ASN A 63 12.89 -7.58 -7.20
C ASN A 63 12.47 -6.15 -7.61
N HIS A 64 12.48 -5.20 -6.66
CA HIS A 64 12.04 -3.82 -6.86
C HIS A 64 13.15 -2.83 -6.44
N PRO A 65 14.27 -2.76 -7.17
CA PRO A 65 15.47 -2.01 -6.74
C PRO A 65 15.27 -0.50 -6.63
N HIS A 66 14.24 0.04 -7.27
CA HIS A 66 13.89 1.47 -7.22
C HIS A 66 12.92 1.83 -6.08
N ALA A 67 12.40 0.83 -5.36
CA ALA A 67 11.46 1.03 -4.27
C ALA A 67 12.16 1.15 -2.91
N ARG A 68 11.52 1.90 -2.00
CA ARG A 68 11.88 1.97 -0.58
C ARG A 68 11.09 0.89 0.18
N VAL A 69 11.74 -0.23 0.50
CA VAL A 69 11.10 -1.35 1.20
C VAL A 69 11.12 -1.13 2.71
N ASN A 70 9.96 -1.27 3.36
CA ASN A 70 9.73 -1.09 4.80
C ASN A 70 10.32 0.21 5.37
N GLN A 71 10.22 1.29 4.59
CA GLN A 71 10.69 2.63 4.97
C GLN A 71 9.53 3.60 4.93
N ILE A 72 9.32 4.34 6.02
CA ILE A 72 8.24 5.32 6.13
C ILE A 72 8.53 6.49 5.17
N PRO A 73 7.56 6.92 4.32
CA PRO A 73 7.73 8.10 3.48
C PRO A 73 7.90 9.38 4.30
N ALA A 74 8.83 10.24 3.88
CA ALA A 74 9.08 11.53 4.56
C ALA A 74 8.06 12.63 4.21
N ASN A 75 7.31 12.45 3.12
CA ASN A 75 6.30 13.38 2.62
C ASN A 75 4.91 12.76 2.76
N SER A 76 3.86 13.52 2.40
CA SER A 76 2.52 12.93 2.28
C SER A 76 2.53 11.72 1.32
N CYS A 77 1.67 10.76 1.60
CA CYS A 77 1.68 9.50 0.86
C CYS A 77 0.27 9.00 0.63
N LEU A 78 0.05 8.47 -0.58
CA LEU A 78 -1.10 7.61 -0.86
C LEU A 78 -0.70 6.17 -0.54
N LEU A 79 -1.29 5.61 0.50
CA LEU A 79 -1.18 4.21 0.84
C LEU A 79 -2.29 3.44 0.12
N ILE A 80 -1.95 2.31 -0.49
CA ILE A 80 -2.88 1.40 -1.15
C ILE A 80 -2.62 0.00 -0.62
N ASN A 81 -3.68 -0.68 -0.17
CA ASN A 81 -3.55 -2.06 0.24
C ASN A 81 -3.21 -2.92 -0.97
N GLY A 82 -2.13 -3.69 -0.91
CA GLY A 82 -1.63 -4.48 -2.04
C GLY A 82 -2.58 -5.57 -2.52
N ARG A 83 -3.63 -5.91 -1.74
CA ARG A 83 -4.69 -6.86 -2.14
C ARG A 83 -5.81 -6.19 -2.94
N PHE A 84 -5.81 -4.86 -3.06
CA PHE A 84 -6.92 -4.17 -3.69
C PHE A 84 -6.87 -4.32 -5.21
N LEU A 85 -7.90 -4.98 -5.75
CA LEU A 85 -8.14 -5.07 -7.18
C LEU A 85 -9.05 -3.92 -7.60
N PHE A 86 -8.52 -2.99 -8.38
CA PHE A 86 -9.27 -1.87 -8.92
C PHE A 86 -10.00 -2.29 -10.20
N GLU A 87 -11.30 -2.02 -10.27
CA GLU A 87 -12.06 -2.16 -11.52
C GLU A 87 -12.13 -0.83 -12.27
N ASN A 88 -12.44 0.30 -11.61
CA ASN A 88 -12.53 1.63 -12.28
C ASN A 88 -12.21 2.86 -11.41
N ASP A 89 -12.45 2.85 -10.09
CA ASP A 89 -12.23 4.03 -9.23
C ASP A 89 -10.98 3.90 -8.35
N LEU A 90 -9.92 4.58 -8.76
CA LEU A 90 -8.72 4.77 -7.95
C LEU A 90 -8.83 6.04 -7.09
N PRO A 91 -8.21 6.03 -5.89
CA PRO A 91 -8.10 7.20 -5.04
C PRO A 91 -7.62 8.44 -5.79
N ARG A 92 -8.40 9.52 -5.69
CA ARG A 92 -8.05 10.84 -6.26
C ARG A 92 -6.93 11.50 -5.46
N LEU A 93 -6.09 12.25 -6.16
CA LEU A 93 -4.92 12.93 -5.58
C LEU A 93 -5.21 14.32 -5.01
N GLU A 94 -6.45 14.80 -5.04
CA GLU A 94 -6.84 16.16 -4.62
C GLU A 94 -7.39 16.19 -3.18
N GLY A 95 -7.11 17.25 -2.41
CA GLY A 95 -7.60 17.45 -1.03
C GLY A 95 -6.60 17.09 0.10
N GLY A 96 -7.12 17.00 1.34
CA GLY A 96 -6.38 16.68 2.57
C GLY A 96 -6.35 15.19 2.95
N GLU A 97 -6.21 14.82 4.22
CA GLU A 97 -6.25 13.40 4.58
C GLU A 97 -7.61 12.75 4.28
N MET A 98 -7.60 11.57 3.67
CA MET A 98 -8.81 10.86 3.26
C MET A 98 -8.55 9.35 3.20
N ALA A 99 -9.56 8.55 3.54
CA ALA A 99 -9.52 7.10 3.43
C ALA A 99 -10.61 6.60 2.47
N TRP A 100 -10.32 5.51 1.78
CA TRP A 100 -11.26 4.81 0.93
C TRP A 100 -11.52 3.43 1.50
N CYS A 101 -12.80 3.08 1.60
CA CYS A 101 -13.27 1.82 2.14
C CYS A 101 -14.00 1.02 1.07
N ASN A 102 -13.77 -0.29 1.01
CA ASN A 102 -14.58 -1.21 0.23
C ASN A 102 -15.10 -2.31 1.16
N ARG A 103 -16.43 -2.45 1.26
CA ARG A 103 -17.10 -3.43 2.15
C ARG A 103 -16.56 -3.40 3.59
N GLY A 104 -16.38 -2.19 4.13
CA GLY A 104 -15.89 -1.97 5.50
C GLY A 104 -14.38 -2.21 5.71
N LYS A 105 -13.62 -2.49 4.64
CA LYS A 105 -12.16 -2.63 4.71
C LYS A 105 -11.48 -1.44 4.05
N ILE A 106 -10.44 -0.91 4.71
CA ILE A 106 -9.61 0.14 4.12
C ILE A 106 -8.85 -0.43 2.93
N VAL A 107 -9.03 0.21 1.78
CA VAL A 107 -8.36 -0.16 0.54
C VAL A 107 -7.28 0.85 0.15
N ALA A 108 -7.44 2.11 0.57
CA ALA A 108 -6.43 3.14 0.41
C ALA A 108 -6.61 4.26 1.43
N ALA A 109 -5.57 5.04 1.66
CA ALA A 109 -5.63 6.29 2.41
C ALA A 109 -4.55 7.26 1.98
N ARG A 110 -4.87 8.55 1.94
CA ARG A 110 -3.88 9.62 1.80
C ARG A 110 -3.59 10.19 3.17
N LEU A 111 -2.33 10.11 3.58
CA LEU A 111 -1.86 10.57 4.88
C LEU A 111 -0.81 11.68 4.75
N SER A 112 -0.79 12.58 5.72
CA SER A 112 0.28 13.56 5.89
C SER A 112 1.55 12.92 6.44
N ALA A 113 2.70 13.58 6.26
CA ALA A 113 3.98 13.14 6.84
C ALA A 113 3.89 12.98 8.38
N ALA A 114 3.16 13.88 9.05
CA ALA A 114 2.98 13.83 10.50
C ALA A 114 2.25 12.54 10.94
N ARG A 115 1.22 12.12 10.21
CA ARG A 115 0.47 10.90 10.52
C ARG A 115 1.25 9.63 10.15
N LEU A 116 2.01 9.69 9.04
CA LEU A 116 2.89 8.59 8.61
C LEU A 116 3.95 8.25 9.65
N ALA A 117 4.50 9.24 10.36
CA ALA A 117 5.49 9.03 11.41
C ALA A 117 4.94 8.26 12.62
N GLY A 118 3.62 8.23 12.81
CA GLY A 118 2.94 7.53 13.90
C GLY A 118 2.32 6.19 13.51
N LEU A 119 2.64 5.64 12.33
CA LEU A 119 2.08 4.35 11.90
C LEU A 119 2.54 3.20 12.81
N ALA A 120 1.58 2.48 13.37
CA ALA A 120 1.79 1.17 13.97
C ALA A 120 2.08 0.14 12.86
N ILE A 121 3.28 -0.43 12.89
CA ILE A 121 3.74 -1.43 11.93
C ILE A 121 4.15 -2.68 12.72
N GLU A 122 3.62 -3.85 12.36
CA GLU A 122 3.99 -5.14 12.97
C GLU A 122 4.65 -6.08 11.96
N GLY A 123 5.36 -7.11 12.45
CA GLY A 123 6.08 -8.06 11.59
C GLY A 123 7.00 -7.37 10.57
N GLY A 124 7.49 -6.20 10.99
CA GLY A 124 8.31 -5.19 10.32
C GLY A 124 7.84 -4.65 8.96
N GLY A 125 6.59 -4.88 8.58
CA GLY A 125 5.97 -4.14 7.47
C GLY A 125 4.47 -4.34 7.27
N ILE A 126 3.76 -4.98 8.21
CA ILE A 126 2.30 -5.06 8.19
C ILE A 126 1.71 -3.77 8.75
N ILE A 127 0.97 -3.05 7.92
CA ILE A 127 0.26 -1.84 8.34
C ILE A 127 -1.13 -2.23 8.82
N MET A 128 -1.45 -1.81 10.04
CA MET A 128 -2.71 -2.19 10.68
C MET A 128 -3.89 -1.26 10.33
N PRO A 129 -5.13 -1.78 10.28
CA PRO A 129 -6.32 -0.98 9.97
C PRO A 129 -6.56 0.20 10.93
N GLU A 130 -6.20 0.06 12.20
CA GLU A 130 -6.33 1.11 13.23
C GLU A 130 -5.52 2.38 12.90
N ASN A 131 -4.48 2.27 12.08
CA ASN A 131 -3.72 3.43 11.59
C ASN A 131 -4.60 4.42 10.80
N PHE A 132 -5.72 3.93 10.27
CA PHE A 132 -6.65 4.72 9.48
C PHE A 132 -7.88 5.16 10.26
N ALA A 133 -7.94 4.89 11.58
CA ALA A 133 -9.04 5.32 12.43
C ALA A 133 -9.11 6.86 12.52
N GLY A 134 -10.34 7.38 12.52
CA GLY A 134 -10.59 8.83 12.63
C GLY A 134 -10.27 9.63 11.37
N ILE A 135 -10.03 8.98 10.23
CA ILE A 135 -9.89 9.64 8.92
C ILE A 135 -11.27 9.69 8.26
N HIS A 136 -11.60 10.82 7.62
CA HIS A 136 -12.80 10.93 6.81
C HIS A 136 -12.79 9.86 5.71
N SER A 137 -13.78 8.97 5.71
CA SER A 137 -13.88 7.87 4.75
C SER A 137 -14.92 8.20 3.68
N SER A 138 -14.51 8.15 2.42
CA SER A 138 -15.46 8.06 1.30
C SER A 138 -15.86 6.61 1.11
N THR A 139 -17.16 6.35 1.03
CA THR A 139 -17.72 5.02 0.70
C THR A 139 -17.58 4.74 -0.78
#